data_AF-A0AAV8RA34-F1
#
_entry.id   AF-A0AAV8RA34-F1
#
_cell.length_a   1.000
_cell.length_b   1.000
_cell.length_c   1.000
_cell.angle_alpha   90.00
_cell.angle_beta   90.00
_cell.angle_gamma   90.00
#
_symmetry.space_group_name_H-M   'P 1'
#
loop_
_entity.id
_entity.type
_entity.pdbx_description
1 polymer ?
#
loop_
_entity_poly.entity_id
_entity_poly.type
_entity_poly.pdbx_seq_one_letter_code
_entity_poly.pdbx_strand_id
1 'polypeptide(L)'
;MARIAARAFPVAARSPLPLTFSPRVAAALWWRLPGDPASSSAPAASFLPPGISGVPVGRSFHVSCGYLRSIVPFGGFFANLRGFRKVRRKQAASKKEATKDKQLQLDVKIGIEEEMPKDPEVLNIVEMLKLNVPMAMKIAFDGLKDSEYKTRDTSIGDVGKFEKVELSILLCNDDFIRRLNKDWRGEDQATDVLSISQHIAGLDLPVLMLGDIVISVETAARQAEERGHALLDEIRILMVHGLLHLLGFDHEISDEAETEMEKEEELVLKSLGWKGKGLIKSALDPTANGSLQKEDLDGIEIKDSKGAGSLRFYKPKFSYIFCDMDGTLLNSKSQISVGNAEAIKEAVSRGVNIIIATGKTRPAVISALKMVDLAGKFGVISEFSPGIFLQGLLVYGRQGREICRSNLDQDVCREALLYSLEHEVPLIAFSQDQCFTLFDHPLVDSLHTVYHEPKAEIMSSIEHLLTAAEVQKLLFFDTAEGVSTTLRPYWTEAITGRAQVVQAQPDMLEIVPAGTSKGNGVKMLLNHLGVSEKEIMAIGDGENDIEMLQLASLGIALANGSERTKAVADVIGACNDEDGVAKAIYEYAF
;
A
#
# COMPACT_ATOMS: atom_id res chain seq x y z
N MET A 1 -9.19 77.01 -39.48
CA MET A 1 -10.51 77.67 -39.42
C MET A 1 -11.49 76.74 -38.71
N ALA A 2 -12.54 77.27 -38.06
CA ALA A 2 -13.65 76.55 -37.38
C ALA A 2 -13.22 75.53 -36.27
N ARG A 3 -13.56 75.72 -34.98
CA ARG A 3 -14.88 75.46 -34.32
C ARG A 3 -15.31 73.98 -34.42
N ILE A 4 -15.68 73.25 -33.36
CA ILE A 4 -15.96 73.53 -31.91
C ILE A 4 -15.68 72.19 -31.16
N ALA A 5 -14.91 72.11 -30.05
CA ALA A 5 -15.25 72.37 -28.63
C ALA A 5 -16.35 71.41 -28.05
N ALA A 6 -16.32 70.92 -26.80
CA ALA A 6 -15.42 71.19 -25.66
C ALA A 6 -15.47 70.12 -24.52
N ARG A 7 -14.35 69.98 -23.77
CA ARG A 7 -14.22 69.93 -22.27
C ARG A 7 -14.89 68.80 -21.44
N ALA A 8 -14.35 68.36 -20.27
CA ALA A 8 -13.11 68.69 -19.54
C ALA A 8 -12.67 67.57 -18.54
N PHE A 9 -11.46 67.72 -17.99
CA PHE A 9 -10.75 66.88 -16.98
C PHE A 9 -10.96 67.44 -15.51
N PRO A 10 -10.16 67.10 -14.45
CA PRO A 10 -10.18 65.86 -13.63
C PRO A 10 -10.09 66.17 -12.08
N VAL A 11 -9.20 65.49 -11.33
CA VAL A 11 -8.78 65.70 -9.90
C VAL A 11 -9.73 65.05 -8.86
N ALA A 12 -9.33 64.43 -7.74
CA ALA A 12 -8.04 64.35 -7.01
C ALA A 12 -7.63 62.92 -6.55
N ALA A 13 -6.50 62.79 -5.85
CA ALA A 13 -6.02 61.57 -5.21
C ALA A 13 -5.56 61.82 -3.75
N ARG A 14 -5.55 60.76 -2.90
CA ARG A 14 -4.60 60.54 -1.76
C ARG A 14 -4.84 59.21 -1.02
N SER A 15 -3.81 58.76 -0.31
CA SER A 15 -3.70 57.60 0.60
C SER A 15 -2.98 58.09 1.91
N PRO A 16 -2.41 57.28 2.85
CA PRO A 16 -2.48 55.82 3.14
C PRO A 16 -2.56 55.42 4.67
N LEU A 17 -2.71 54.11 5.00
CA LEU A 17 -2.13 53.37 6.18
C LEU A 17 -2.56 53.77 7.64
N PRO A 18 -2.12 53.10 8.77
CA PRO A 18 -1.86 51.65 9.09
C PRO A 18 -2.28 51.17 10.54
N LEU A 19 -1.85 49.95 10.97
CA LEU A 19 -1.66 49.43 12.38
C LEU A 19 -2.90 49.07 13.25
N THR A 20 -2.91 48.24 14.33
CA THR A 20 -2.29 46.92 14.72
C THR A 20 -2.93 46.33 16.02
N PHE A 21 -2.67 45.03 16.33
CA PHE A 21 -2.71 44.36 17.67
C PHE A 21 -4.06 43.87 18.30
N SER A 22 -3.92 43.07 19.36
CA SER A 22 -4.89 42.18 20.09
C SER A 22 -4.91 42.55 21.60
N PRO A 23 -5.55 41.86 22.61
CA PRO A 23 -6.37 40.61 22.61
C PRO A 23 -7.58 40.53 23.61
N ARG A 24 -8.23 39.33 23.67
CA ARG A 24 -8.75 38.58 24.86
C ARG A 24 -10.15 38.81 25.52
N VAL A 25 -10.75 37.66 25.92
CA VAL A 25 -11.65 37.33 27.08
C VAL A 25 -13.20 37.36 26.96
N ALA A 26 -13.74 36.13 26.89
CA ALA A 26 -14.93 35.47 27.47
C ALA A 26 -16.17 36.20 28.07
N ALA A 27 -17.35 35.59 27.82
CA ALA A 27 -18.48 35.41 28.77
C ALA A 27 -19.38 34.22 28.33
N ALA A 28 -20.24 33.68 29.21
CA ALA A 28 -21.16 32.56 28.93
C ALA A 28 -22.51 32.71 29.65
N LEU A 29 -23.61 32.12 29.13
CA LEU A 29 -24.92 31.96 29.82
C LEU A 29 -25.84 30.92 29.14
N TRP A 30 -26.97 30.59 29.79
CA TRP A 30 -27.83 29.40 29.54
C TRP A 30 -29.01 29.63 28.56
N TRP A 31 -29.82 28.59 28.25
CA TRP A 31 -31.23 28.44 28.71
C TRP A 31 -31.97 27.14 28.26
N ARG A 32 -32.56 26.44 29.25
CA ARG A 32 -33.81 25.61 29.36
C ARG A 32 -34.48 24.81 28.20
N LEU A 33 -35.01 23.63 28.59
CA LEU A 33 -36.16 22.87 28.02
C LEU A 33 -37.53 23.41 28.57
N PRO A 34 -38.71 23.14 27.96
CA PRO A 34 -39.47 21.89 28.21
C PRO A 34 -40.40 21.38 27.06
N GLY A 35 -40.97 20.16 27.18
CA GLY A 35 -42.19 19.75 26.45
C GLY A 35 -42.36 18.24 26.16
N ASP A 36 -43.41 17.63 26.73
CA ASP A 36 -43.90 16.24 26.49
C ASP A 36 -45.41 16.21 26.86
N PRO A 37 -46.32 15.44 26.20
CA PRO A 37 -46.90 14.25 26.90
C PRO A 37 -47.58 13.12 26.07
N ALA A 38 -47.36 11.86 26.49
CA ALA A 38 -48.34 10.73 26.63
C ALA A 38 -49.09 10.16 25.37
N SER A 39 -49.80 9.00 25.37
CA SER A 39 -50.28 8.06 26.42
C SER A 39 -50.68 6.65 25.88
N SER A 40 -50.79 5.63 26.77
CA SER A 40 -51.60 4.37 26.66
C SER A 40 -51.13 3.26 25.65
N SER A 41 -51.43 1.95 25.78
CA SER A 41 -51.93 1.07 26.88
C SER A 41 -51.66 -0.44 26.60
N ALA A 42 -51.89 -1.36 27.57
CA ALA A 42 -51.78 -2.84 27.42
C ALA A 42 -52.72 -3.59 28.42
N PRO A 43 -53.16 -4.84 28.11
CA PRO A 43 -52.79 -6.06 28.88
C PRO A 43 -52.61 -7.32 27.98
N ALA A 44 -51.89 -8.42 28.27
CA ALA A 44 -51.53 -9.22 29.48
C ALA A 44 -52.43 -10.47 29.73
N ALA A 45 -51.81 -11.67 29.79
CA ALA A 45 -52.38 -12.96 30.25
C ALA A 45 -51.24 -13.96 30.62
N SER A 46 -51.48 -14.95 31.48
CA SER A 46 -50.43 -15.80 32.10
C SER A 46 -50.93 -17.16 32.62
N PHE A 47 -50.06 -18.19 32.70
CA PHE A 47 -50.28 -19.41 33.51
C PHE A 47 -48.98 -20.14 33.93
N LEU A 48 -49.05 -20.82 35.08
CA LEU A 48 -48.08 -21.66 35.85
C LEU A 48 -48.96 -22.54 36.82
N PRO A 49 -48.47 -23.39 37.77
CA PRO A 49 -47.12 -23.83 38.21
C PRO A 49 -47.05 -25.41 38.19
N PRO A 50 -46.43 -26.18 39.15
CA PRO A 50 -45.35 -25.94 40.13
C PRO A 50 -44.14 -26.91 40.04
N GLY A 51 -42.91 -26.43 40.30
CA GLY A 51 -42.19 -26.70 41.58
C GLY A 51 -40.96 -27.62 41.35
N ILE A 52 -40.11 -28.07 42.28
CA ILE A 52 -39.73 -27.82 43.71
C ILE A 52 -38.28 -28.41 43.82
N SER A 53 -37.22 -27.92 44.49
CA SER A 53 -36.73 -26.67 45.13
C SER A 53 -35.20 -26.85 45.35
N GLY A 54 -34.33 -25.88 45.67
CA GLY A 54 -34.45 -24.46 45.99
C GLY A 54 -33.62 -24.07 47.25
N VAL A 55 -33.25 -22.78 47.39
CA VAL A 55 -32.73 -22.10 48.61
C VAL A 55 -31.25 -22.37 49.01
N PRO A 56 -30.42 -21.35 49.34
CA PRO A 56 -30.39 -19.92 48.94
C PRO A 56 -29.11 -19.66 48.06
N VAL A 57 -28.39 -18.53 47.91
CA VAL A 57 -28.36 -17.15 48.46
C VAL A 57 -27.87 -16.18 47.34
N GLY A 58 -28.18 -14.88 47.42
CA GLY A 58 -27.13 -13.85 47.24
C GLY A 58 -26.76 -13.32 45.85
N ARG A 59 -27.72 -12.99 44.97
CA ARG A 59 -27.50 -12.02 43.88
C ARG A 59 -28.67 -11.05 43.73
N SER A 60 -28.37 -9.75 43.75
CA SER A 60 -29.35 -8.68 43.53
C SER A 60 -29.13 -8.01 42.16
N PHE A 61 -30.10 -8.28 41.28
CA PHE A 61 -30.65 -7.44 40.21
C PHE A 61 -29.81 -6.58 39.24
N HIS A 62 -30.21 -6.80 37.98
CA HIS A 62 -30.36 -5.88 36.84
C HIS A 62 -29.16 -5.42 35.98
N VAL A 63 -29.44 -5.53 34.69
CA VAL A 63 -28.70 -5.06 33.52
C VAL A 63 -29.43 -3.85 32.93
N SER A 64 -28.70 -2.81 32.55
CA SER A 64 -28.99 -2.01 31.36
C SER A 64 -27.73 -1.29 30.86
N CYS A 65 -27.57 -1.18 29.55
CA CYS A 65 -26.43 -0.52 28.89
C CYS A 65 -26.49 1.02 29.04
N GLY A 66 -25.34 1.69 29.05
CA GLY A 66 -25.25 3.16 29.05
C GLY A 66 -23.83 3.70 29.15
N TYR A 67 -23.35 4.34 28.08
CA TYR A 67 -22.07 5.03 27.91
C TYR A 67 -21.45 5.70 29.17
N LEU A 68 -20.14 5.50 29.38
CA LEU A 68 -19.13 6.57 29.37
C LEU A 68 -17.69 6.00 29.43
N ARG A 69 -16.79 6.47 28.55
CA ARG A 69 -15.34 6.21 28.63
C ARG A 69 -14.66 7.37 29.38
N SER A 70 -14.01 7.10 30.51
CA SER A 70 -13.07 8.04 31.12
C SER A 70 -11.95 7.36 31.92
N ILE A 71 -10.81 7.18 31.24
CA ILE A 71 -9.46 7.55 31.69
C ILE A 71 -9.05 7.13 33.11
N VAL A 72 -8.16 6.13 33.18
CA VAL A 72 -7.21 5.82 34.27
C VAL A 72 -5.90 5.39 33.57
N PRO A 73 -4.69 5.78 34.02
CA PRO A 73 -3.54 5.97 33.11
C PRO A 73 -2.83 4.70 32.62
N PHE A 74 -2.21 4.81 31.44
CA PHE A 74 -1.76 3.70 30.60
C PHE A 74 -0.32 3.22 30.87
N GLY A 75 0.04 2.93 32.12
CA GLY A 75 1.36 2.39 32.49
C GLY A 75 1.62 0.94 32.10
N GLY A 76 1.02 0.43 31.01
CA GLY A 76 0.90 -1.02 30.75
C GLY A 76 1.07 -1.49 29.30
N PHE A 77 1.32 -0.62 28.31
CA PHE A 77 1.28 -1.02 26.89
C PHE A 77 2.31 -2.11 26.54
N PHE A 78 3.58 -1.91 26.90
CA PHE A 78 4.68 -2.87 26.66
C PHE A 78 4.61 -4.16 27.51
N ALA A 79 3.63 -4.31 28.42
CA ALA A 79 3.42 -5.58 29.12
C ALA A 79 2.77 -6.66 28.23
N ASN A 80 2.04 -6.27 27.17
CA ASN A 80 1.20 -7.18 26.38
C ASN A 80 1.92 -7.89 25.22
N LEU A 81 3.10 -7.42 24.77
CA LEU A 81 3.93 -8.10 23.75
C LEU A 81 4.54 -9.44 24.23
N ARG A 82 4.13 -9.96 25.40
CA ARG A 82 4.62 -11.21 26.01
C ARG A 82 4.02 -12.49 25.41
N GLY A 83 3.48 -12.43 24.19
CA GLY A 83 2.85 -13.57 23.50
C GLY A 83 3.82 -14.72 23.17
N PHE A 84 5.06 -14.41 22.78
CA PHE A 84 6.03 -15.42 22.33
C PHE A 84 6.80 -16.10 23.48
N ARG A 85 6.10 -16.91 24.30
CA ARG A 85 6.72 -17.79 25.32
C ARG A 85 6.19 -19.23 25.31
N LYS A 86 6.46 -19.97 24.22
CA LYS A 86 6.39 -21.45 24.19
C LYS A 86 7.59 -22.09 23.49
N VAL A 87 8.80 -21.87 24.02
CA VAL A 87 9.98 -22.71 23.70
C VAL A 87 10.26 -23.66 24.87
N ARG A 88 10.62 -24.92 24.54
CA ARG A 88 10.63 -26.07 25.45
C ARG A 88 11.78 -26.00 26.46
N ARG A 89 11.47 -25.80 27.73
CA ARG A 89 12.43 -25.66 28.84
C ARG A 89 13.29 -26.92 29.02
N LYS A 90 14.58 -26.85 28.64
CA LYS A 90 15.62 -27.73 29.20
C LYS A 90 16.34 -26.97 30.31
N GLN A 91 16.48 -27.58 31.49
CA GLN A 91 17.33 -27.05 32.55
C GLN A 91 18.79 -27.46 32.28
N ALA A 92 19.71 -26.51 32.42
CA ALA A 92 21.13 -26.77 32.68
C ALA A 92 21.45 -26.19 34.07
N ALA A 93 22.23 -26.92 34.87
CA ALA A 93 22.51 -26.53 36.25
C ALA A 93 23.58 -25.45 36.33
N SER A 94 23.51 -24.61 37.37
CA SER A 94 24.53 -23.59 37.64
C SER A 94 25.81 -24.20 38.24
N LYS A 95 26.96 -23.64 37.86
CA LYS A 95 28.19 -23.68 38.64
C LYS A 95 28.68 -22.25 38.83
N LYS A 96 29.16 -21.92 40.03
CA LYS A 96 29.95 -20.73 40.27
C LYS A 96 31.41 -21.05 39.93
N GLU A 97 32.04 -20.21 39.12
CA GLU A 97 33.49 -20.11 38.99
C GLU A 97 33.88 -18.62 38.98
N ALA A 98 35.09 -18.31 39.42
CA ALA A 98 35.46 -16.95 39.84
C ALA A 98 36.37 -16.23 38.85
N THR A 99 36.26 -14.90 38.83
CA THR A 99 37.32 -13.94 38.45
C THR A 99 38.24 -14.36 37.30
N LYS A 100 37.67 -14.41 36.10
CA LYS A 100 38.32 -13.94 34.87
C LYS A 100 37.64 -12.64 34.44
N ASP A 101 38.27 -11.88 33.55
CA ASP A 101 37.71 -10.65 32.99
C ASP A 101 36.31 -10.88 32.45
N LYS A 102 35.30 -10.31 33.12
CA LYS A 102 33.90 -10.42 32.70
C LYS A 102 33.70 -9.53 31.48
N GLN A 103 33.77 -10.14 30.31
CA GLN A 103 33.32 -9.49 29.07
C GLN A 103 31.82 -9.17 29.22
N LEU A 104 31.49 -7.88 29.14
CA LEU A 104 30.15 -7.33 29.26
C LEU A 104 29.20 -8.02 28.26
N GLN A 105 28.14 -8.66 28.75
CA GLN A 105 27.21 -9.37 27.87
C GLN A 105 26.21 -8.40 27.22
N LEU A 106 26.27 -8.24 25.90
CA LEU A 106 25.27 -7.48 25.15
C LEU A 106 24.10 -8.40 24.74
N ASP A 107 22.86 -7.97 25.02
CA ASP A 107 21.62 -8.65 24.62
C ASP A 107 20.72 -7.67 23.86
N VAL A 108 20.91 -7.68 22.53
CA VAL A 108 20.22 -6.81 21.59
C VAL A 108 19.01 -7.54 21.00
N LYS A 109 17.82 -6.93 21.14
CA LYS A 109 16.57 -7.44 20.58
C LYS A 109 16.15 -6.54 19.43
N ILE A 110 16.10 -7.07 18.21
CA ILE A 110 15.63 -6.32 17.04
C ILE A 110 14.29 -6.89 16.61
N GLY A 111 13.28 -6.03 16.51
CA GLY A 111 11.94 -6.35 16.04
C GLY A 111 11.56 -5.53 14.83
N ILE A 112 10.60 -6.05 14.07
CA ILE A 112 9.79 -5.29 13.13
C ILE A 112 8.39 -5.21 13.76
N GLU A 113 7.74 -4.07 13.61
CA GLU A 113 6.37 -3.82 14.04
C GLU A 113 5.35 -4.75 13.30
N GLU A 114 4.18 -5.02 13.88
CA GLU A 114 3.25 -6.04 13.35
C GLU A 114 2.41 -5.54 12.16
N GLU A 115 2.16 -4.23 12.05
CA GLU A 115 1.46 -3.58 10.92
C GLU A 115 2.41 -3.20 9.76
N MET A 116 3.72 -3.50 9.85
CA MET A 116 4.71 -3.29 8.79
C MET A 116 4.61 -4.33 7.64
N PRO A 117 4.83 -3.92 6.38
CA PRO A 117 5.01 -4.87 5.27
C PRO A 117 6.28 -5.72 5.47
N LYS A 118 6.24 -6.97 5.01
CA LYS A 118 7.36 -7.94 5.12
C LYS A 118 8.41 -7.70 4.03
N ASP A 119 8.98 -6.51 4.04
CA ASP A 119 9.93 -6.05 3.05
C ASP A 119 11.29 -6.82 3.16
N PRO A 120 11.80 -7.42 2.06
CA PRO A 120 13.07 -8.15 2.07
C PRO A 120 14.30 -7.29 2.38
N GLU A 121 14.33 -6.00 2.02
CA GLU A 121 15.40 -5.09 2.41
C GLU A 121 15.34 -4.83 3.91
N VAL A 122 14.16 -4.56 4.48
CA VAL A 122 14.00 -4.35 5.94
C VAL A 122 14.39 -5.62 6.73
N LEU A 123 14.03 -6.81 6.24
CA LEU A 123 14.45 -8.08 6.84
C LEU A 123 15.97 -8.27 6.77
N ASN A 124 16.61 -7.94 5.64
CA ASN A 124 18.07 -7.97 5.50
C ASN A 124 18.76 -6.92 6.40
N ILE A 125 18.18 -5.73 6.54
CA ILE A 125 18.63 -4.69 7.46
C ILE A 125 18.53 -5.20 8.92
N VAL A 126 17.48 -5.93 9.30
CA VAL A 126 17.38 -6.58 10.61
C VAL A 126 18.47 -7.63 10.83
N GLU A 127 18.79 -8.47 9.86
CA GLU A 127 19.92 -9.42 9.96
C GLU A 127 21.27 -8.68 10.08
N MET A 128 21.48 -7.60 9.31
CA MET A 128 22.67 -6.76 9.42
C MET A 128 22.75 -6.03 10.76
N LEU A 129 21.62 -5.57 11.32
CA LEU A 129 21.56 -4.89 12.62
C LEU A 129 21.97 -5.81 13.77
N LYS A 130 21.73 -7.12 13.70
CA LYS A 130 22.20 -8.10 14.71
C LYS A 130 23.74 -8.11 14.85
N LEU A 131 24.47 -7.67 13.82
CA LEU A 131 25.92 -7.49 13.86
C LEU A 131 26.32 -6.02 14.08
N ASN A 132 25.67 -5.08 13.37
CA ASN A 132 25.97 -3.65 13.47
C ASN A 132 25.79 -3.12 14.90
N VAL A 133 24.69 -3.49 15.59
CA VAL A 133 24.30 -2.89 16.87
C VAL A 133 25.28 -3.27 18.00
N PRO A 134 25.66 -4.55 18.24
CA PRO A 134 26.68 -4.89 19.22
C PRO A 134 28.05 -4.24 18.94
N MET A 135 28.39 -4.01 17.66
CA MET A 135 29.64 -3.33 17.28
C MET A 135 29.61 -1.83 17.61
N ALA A 136 28.50 -1.14 17.31
CA ALA A 136 28.31 0.27 17.67
C ALA A 136 28.24 0.48 19.18
N MET A 137 27.49 -0.37 19.90
CA MET A 137 27.45 -0.37 21.37
C MET A 137 28.85 -0.48 21.95
N LYS A 138 29.67 -1.43 21.49
CA LYS A 138 31.02 -1.59 22.02
C LYS A 138 31.88 -0.34 21.84
N ILE A 139 31.84 0.32 20.68
CA ILE A 139 32.68 1.50 20.41
C ILE A 139 32.23 2.69 21.25
N ALA A 140 30.92 2.96 21.34
CA ALA A 140 30.38 4.00 22.22
C ALA A 140 30.73 3.73 23.71
N PHE A 141 30.68 2.46 24.14
CA PHE A 141 31.03 2.06 25.51
C PHE A 141 32.53 2.12 25.81
N ASP A 142 33.39 1.94 24.82
CA ASP A 142 34.82 2.15 24.97
C ASP A 142 35.17 3.65 24.98
N GLY A 143 34.47 4.49 24.21
CA GLY A 143 34.59 5.96 24.23
C GLY A 143 34.15 6.60 25.56
N LEU A 144 33.09 6.10 26.20
CA LEU A 144 32.59 6.62 27.48
C LEU A 144 33.60 6.57 28.64
N LYS A 145 34.57 5.64 28.62
CA LYS A 145 35.46 5.39 29.78
C LYS A 145 36.48 6.48 30.04
N ASP A 146 36.94 7.13 28.97
CA ASP A 146 37.97 8.18 29.00
C ASP A 146 37.36 9.57 28.70
N SER A 147 36.04 9.71 28.89
CA SER A 147 35.25 10.89 28.52
C SER A 147 35.15 11.95 29.63
N GLU A 148 35.21 13.22 29.25
CA GLU A 148 34.86 14.37 30.11
C GLU A 148 33.44 14.94 29.82
N TYR A 149 32.64 14.28 28.97
CA TYR A 149 31.37 14.80 28.46
C TYR A 149 30.27 14.89 29.54
N LYS A 150 29.42 15.91 29.43
CA LYS A 150 28.33 16.17 30.40
C LYS A 150 27.03 15.48 29.99
N THR A 151 26.99 14.15 30.07
CA THR A 151 25.75 13.41 29.81
C THR A 151 24.65 13.80 30.80
N ARG A 152 23.41 13.86 30.30
CA ARG A 152 22.18 14.15 31.04
C ARG A 152 21.87 13.08 32.10
N ASP A 153 22.33 11.85 31.90
CA ASP A 153 22.42 10.81 32.94
C ASP A 153 23.88 10.44 33.23
N THR A 154 24.45 11.10 34.24
CA THR A 154 25.82 10.89 34.71
C THR A 154 26.06 9.51 35.34
N SER A 155 25.02 8.69 35.55
CA SER A 155 25.16 7.35 36.13
C SER A 155 25.59 6.27 35.13
N ILE A 156 25.48 6.53 33.81
CA ILE A 156 25.92 5.62 32.73
C ILE A 156 27.39 5.88 32.30
N GLY A 157 28.16 6.65 33.10
CA GLY A 157 29.57 6.98 32.80
C GLY A 157 30.57 5.81 32.82
N ASP A 158 30.16 4.60 33.22
CA ASP A 158 30.97 3.38 33.05
C ASP A 158 30.07 2.13 33.11
N VAL A 159 29.85 1.56 31.92
CA VAL A 159 29.06 0.33 31.73
C VAL A 159 29.79 -0.95 32.15
N GLY A 160 31.09 -0.90 32.45
CA GLY A 160 31.91 -2.04 32.87
C GLY A 160 31.55 -2.61 34.25
N LYS A 161 30.70 -1.90 35.01
CA LYS A 161 30.14 -2.34 36.30
C LYS A 161 29.03 -3.38 36.16
N PHE A 162 28.37 -3.45 35.01
CA PHE A 162 27.25 -4.38 34.78
C PHE A 162 27.75 -5.73 34.26
N GLU A 163 27.01 -6.81 34.55
CA GLU A 163 27.29 -8.12 33.93
C GLU A 163 26.69 -8.21 32.52
N LYS A 164 25.60 -7.46 32.28
CA LYS A 164 24.80 -7.49 31.05
C LYS A 164 24.23 -6.11 30.71
N VAL A 165 24.10 -5.81 29.41
CA VAL A 165 23.33 -4.67 28.89
C VAL A 165 22.20 -5.17 27.98
N GLU A 166 20.99 -4.66 28.17
CA GLU A 166 19.83 -4.91 27.30
C GLU A 166 19.46 -3.65 26.50
N LEU A 167 19.26 -3.83 25.20
CA LEU A 167 18.81 -2.80 24.25
C LEU A 167 17.76 -3.42 23.31
N SER A 168 16.67 -2.72 23.05
CA SER A 168 15.72 -3.07 21.99
C SER A 168 15.81 -2.09 20.83
N ILE A 169 15.59 -2.58 19.61
CA ILE A 169 15.37 -1.75 18.42
C ILE A 169 14.08 -2.23 17.75
N LEU A 170 13.19 -1.30 17.41
CA LEU A 170 11.96 -1.56 16.67
C LEU A 170 11.98 -0.78 15.35
N LEU A 171 11.90 -1.49 14.23
CA LEU A 171 11.66 -0.88 12.92
C LEU A 171 10.15 -0.83 12.66
N CYS A 172 9.63 0.35 12.31
CA CYS A 172 8.20 0.62 12.17
C CYS A 172 7.89 1.58 11.01
N ASN A 173 6.60 1.80 10.76
CA ASN A 173 6.08 2.76 9.78
C ASN A 173 5.81 4.13 10.44
N ASP A 174 5.57 5.15 9.61
CA ASP A 174 5.32 6.53 10.04
C ASP A 174 4.05 6.63 10.89
N ASP A 175 2.98 5.90 10.58
CA ASP A 175 1.75 5.95 11.36
C ASP A 175 1.91 5.30 12.75
N PHE A 176 2.76 4.29 12.91
CA PHE A 176 3.14 3.77 14.23
C PHE A 176 4.00 4.76 15.00
N ILE A 177 5.09 5.27 14.41
CA ILE A 177 5.96 6.20 15.15
C ILE A 177 5.25 7.52 15.46
N ARG A 178 4.33 7.98 14.61
CA ARG A 178 3.47 9.15 14.84
C ARG A 178 2.50 8.94 16.00
N ARG A 179 1.85 7.77 16.09
CA ARG A 179 1.05 7.39 17.26
C ARG A 179 1.89 7.45 18.54
N LEU A 180 3.12 6.89 18.48
CA LEU A 180 4.05 6.87 19.62
C LEU A 180 4.56 8.29 19.98
N ASN A 181 4.91 9.11 18.99
CA ASN A 181 5.39 10.49 19.15
C ASN A 181 4.31 11.37 19.81
N LYS A 182 3.06 11.20 19.40
CA LYS A 182 1.90 11.85 19.99
C LYS A 182 1.66 11.44 21.44
N ASP A 183 1.77 10.14 21.75
CA ASP A 183 1.54 9.63 23.11
C ASP A 183 2.70 9.95 24.09
N TRP A 184 3.93 10.12 23.61
CA TRP A 184 5.13 10.38 24.44
C TRP A 184 5.61 11.84 24.47
N ARG A 185 5.67 12.52 23.32
CA ARG A 185 6.11 13.94 23.20
C ARG A 185 4.93 14.91 23.06
N GLY A 186 3.75 14.43 22.67
CA GLY A 186 2.57 15.26 22.39
C GLY A 186 2.40 15.65 20.92
N GLU A 187 3.35 15.27 20.06
CA GLU A 187 3.46 15.73 18.67
C GLU A 187 2.77 14.76 17.68
N ASP A 188 1.70 15.21 17.03
CA ASP A 188 0.88 14.40 16.08
C ASP A 188 1.49 14.34 14.66
N GLN A 189 2.81 14.12 14.59
CA GLN A 189 3.56 13.96 13.35
C GLN A 189 4.54 12.78 13.43
N ALA A 190 4.90 12.21 12.29
CA ALA A 190 5.98 11.22 12.22
C ALA A 190 7.33 11.86 12.56
N THR A 191 8.28 11.05 13.01
CA THR A 191 9.67 11.43 13.27
C THR A 191 10.56 10.30 12.76
N ASP A 192 11.84 10.56 12.59
CA ASP A 192 12.84 9.58 12.19
C ASP A 192 13.13 8.53 13.27
N VAL A 193 13.43 8.98 14.49
CA VAL A 193 13.78 8.12 15.62
C VAL A 193 13.22 8.62 16.95
N LEU A 194 12.80 7.69 17.82
CA LEU A 194 12.47 7.91 19.22
C LEU A 194 13.35 7.02 20.10
N SER A 195 13.98 7.63 21.11
CA SER A 195 14.86 6.93 22.05
C SER A 195 14.24 6.95 23.45
N ILE A 196 13.72 5.81 23.89
CA ILE A 196 12.96 5.68 25.13
C ILE A 196 13.87 5.00 26.16
N SER A 197 14.49 5.80 27.03
CA SER A 197 15.33 5.26 28.11
C SER A 197 14.50 4.51 29.14
N GLN A 198 14.94 3.29 29.46
CA GLN A 198 14.42 2.48 30.56
C GLN A 198 15.37 2.45 31.76
N HIS A 199 16.41 3.30 31.76
CA HIS A 199 17.36 3.34 32.87
C HIS A 199 16.73 3.94 34.13
N ILE A 200 16.96 3.30 35.29
CA ILE A 200 16.45 3.73 36.59
C ILE A 200 17.65 3.98 37.52
N ALA A 201 18.16 5.21 37.48
CA ALA A 201 19.30 5.63 38.30
C ALA A 201 19.06 5.35 39.80
N GLY A 202 20.06 4.75 40.46
CA GLY A 202 20.03 4.42 41.88
C GLY A 202 19.61 2.99 42.23
N LEU A 203 19.29 2.12 41.25
CA LEU A 203 19.10 0.69 41.47
C LEU A 203 20.36 -0.12 41.12
N ASP A 204 20.99 -0.70 42.14
CA ASP A 204 22.16 -1.58 41.98
C ASP A 204 21.75 -2.97 41.45
N LEU A 205 21.59 -3.05 40.12
CA LEU A 205 21.23 -4.25 39.38
C LEU A 205 22.40 -4.69 38.47
N PRO A 206 22.70 -6.00 38.35
CA PRO A 206 23.76 -6.49 37.46
C PRO A 206 23.43 -6.39 35.96
N VAL A 207 22.27 -5.83 35.60
CA VAL A 207 21.79 -5.68 34.22
C VAL A 207 21.41 -4.22 33.99
N LEU A 208 22.10 -3.56 33.06
CA LEU A 208 21.73 -2.24 32.55
C LEU A 208 20.64 -2.40 31.48
N MET A 209 19.47 -1.84 31.71
CA MET A 209 18.44 -1.68 30.68
C MET A 209 18.60 -0.28 30.09
N LEU A 210 19.18 -0.17 28.89
CA LEU A 210 19.28 1.12 28.21
C LEU A 210 17.90 1.61 27.80
N GLY A 211 17.13 0.74 27.16
CA GLY A 211 15.77 1.01 26.71
C GLY A 211 15.54 0.59 25.27
N ASP A 212 14.69 1.34 24.57
CA ASP A 212 14.24 1.03 23.22
C ASP A 212 14.56 2.18 22.25
N ILE A 213 15.08 1.86 21.07
CA ILE A 213 15.17 2.79 19.93
C ILE A 213 14.11 2.39 18.92
N VAL A 214 13.19 3.30 18.60
CA VAL A 214 12.13 3.09 17.61
C VAL A 214 12.45 3.94 16.39
N ILE A 215 12.62 3.32 15.22
CA ILE A 215 13.01 3.99 13.97
C ILE A 215 11.88 3.83 12.95
N SER A 216 11.46 4.93 12.31
CA SER A 216 10.61 4.84 11.12
C SER A 216 11.45 4.53 9.90
N VAL A 217 11.18 3.38 9.27
CA VAL A 217 11.83 2.99 8.01
C VAL A 217 11.42 3.94 6.87
N GLU A 218 10.18 4.43 6.90
CA GLU A 218 9.62 5.32 5.87
C GLU A 218 10.22 6.73 5.94
N THR A 219 10.45 7.25 7.15
CA THR A 219 11.19 8.51 7.31
C THR A 219 12.68 8.33 7.00
N ALA A 220 13.31 7.24 7.47
CA ALA A 220 14.71 6.94 7.15
C ALA A 220 14.96 6.78 5.63
N ALA A 221 14.00 6.22 4.89
CA ALA A 221 14.09 6.12 3.42
C ALA A 221 14.10 7.50 2.76
N ARG A 222 13.22 8.43 3.18
CA ARG A 222 13.19 9.79 2.63
C ARG A 222 14.46 10.58 2.96
N GLN A 223 14.92 10.50 4.21
CA GLN A 223 16.19 11.10 4.62
C GLN A 223 17.37 10.54 3.84
N ALA A 224 17.37 9.23 3.56
CA ALA A 224 18.41 8.59 2.76
C ALA A 224 18.42 9.10 1.29
N GLU A 225 17.25 9.40 0.72
CA GLU A 225 17.13 9.96 -0.64
C GLU A 225 17.62 11.40 -0.71
N GLU A 226 17.20 12.24 0.24
CA GLU A 226 17.64 13.64 0.36
C GLU A 226 19.16 13.77 0.55
N ARG A 227 19.80 12.77 1.17
CA ARG A 227 21.24 12.75 1.51
C ARG A 227 22.10 11.91 0.55
N GLY A 228 21.51 11.10 -0.33
CA GLY A 228 22.23 10.33 -1.37
C GLY A 228 23.06 9.14 -0.86
N HIS A 229 22.61 8.47 0.21
CA HIS A 229 23.21 7.25 0.78
C HIS A 229 22.17 6.11 0.90
N ALA A 230 22.56 4.94 1.43
CA ALA A 230 21.67 3.77 1.50
C ALA A 230 20.69 3.85 2.68
N LEU A 231 19.51 3.21 2.57
CA LEU A 231 18.57 3.03 3.69
C LEU A 231 19.25 2.36 4.89
N LEU A 232 20.08 1.33 4.66
CA LEU A 232 20.89 0.70 5.70
C LEU A 232 21.90 1.68 6.36
N ASP A 233 22.42 2.65 5.61
CA ASP A 233 23.38 3.64 6.12
C ASP A 233 22.68 4.77 6.91
N GLU A 234 21.49 5.21 6.49
CA GLU A 234 20.67 6.13 7.29
C GLU A 234 20.11 5.45 8.56
N ILE A 235 19.62 4.21 8.47
CA ILE A 235 19.20 3.44 9.65
C ILE A 235 20.38 3.21 10.61
N ARG A 236 21.63 3.09 10.13
CA ARG A 236 22.82 3.10 10.98
C ARG A 236 23.05 4.45 11.67
N ILE A 237 22.85 5.57 10.99
CA ILE A 237 22.98 6.91 11.57
C ILE A 237 21.93 7.13 12.65
N LEU A 238 20.65 6.87 12.36
CA LEU A 238 19.54 6.97 13.33
C LEU A 238 19.73 6.02 14.53
N MET A 239 20.26 4.82 14.30
CA MET A 239 20.62 3.86 15.36
C MET A 239 21.78 4.37 16.24
N VAL A 240 22.82 5.00 15.68
CA VAL A 240 23.92 5.60 16.45
C VAL A 240 23.43 6.82 17.24
N HIS A 241 22.68 7.72 16.60
CA HIS A 241 22.08 8.90 17.22
C HIS A 241 21.19 8.51 18.41
N GLY A 242 20.30 7.54 18.21
CA GLY A 242 19.43 7.04 19.29
C GLY A 242 20.19 6.31 20.40
N LEU A 243 21.25 5.56 20.08
CA LEU A 243 22.13 4.94 21.07
C LEU A 243 22.83 6.00 21.94
N LEU A 244 23.31 7.10 21.36
CA LEU A 244 23.92 8.20 22.10
C LEU A 244 22.90 8.89 23.02
N HIS A 245 21.66 9.11 22.56
CA HIS A 245 20.58 9.58 23.43
C HIS A 245 20.26 8.61 24.59
N LEU A 246 20.27 7.29 24.38
CA LEU A 246 20.13 6.31 25.46
C LEU A 246 21.34 6.26 26.42
N LEU A 247 22.51 6.72 25.97
CA LEU A 247 23.70 6.93 26.80
C LEU A 247 23.73 8.31 27.49
N GLY A 248 22.68 9.12 27.29
CA GLY A 248 22.51 10.42 27.95
C GLY A 248 23.18 11.59 27.23
N PHE A 249 23.66 11.46 26.00
CA PHE A 249 23.96 12.63 25.17
C PHE A 249 22.65 13.33 24.78
N ASP A 250 22.69 14.66 24.67
CA ASP A 250 21.48 15.44 24.42
C ASP A 250 21.82 16.79 23.77
N HIS A 251 21.70 16.83 22.44
CA HIS A 251 21.99 18.01 21.64
C HIS A 251 20.97 19.15 21.80
N GLU A 252 19.79 18.91 22.39
CA GLU A 252 18.80 19.97 22.65
C GLU A 252 19.19 20.89 23.84
N ILE A 253 20.29 20.60 24.57
CA ILE A 253 20.67 21.32 25.81
C ILE A 253 21.49 22.60 25.54
N SER A 254 22.53 22.53 24.72
CA SER A 254 23.36 23.69 24.32
C SER A 254 24.26 23.38 23.12
N ASP A 255 24.75 24.42 22.46
CA ASP A 255 25.71 24.39 21.36
C ASP A 255 26.94 23.50 21.66
N GLU A 256 27.41 23.47 22.91
CA GLU A 256 28.50 22.58 23.32
C GLU A 256 28.07 21.11 23.36
N ALA A 257 26.87 20.81 23.85
CA ALA A 257 26.34 19.44 23.92
C ALA A 257 26.03 18.88 22.52
N GLU A 258 25.52 19.72 21.61
CA GLU A 258 25.41 19.42 20.17
C GLU A 258 26.79 19.08 19.58
N THR A 259 27.78 19.95 19.83
CA THR A 259 29.17 19.79 19.36
C THR A 259 29.90 18.59 20.01
N GLU A 260 29.48 18.11 21.18
CA GLU A 260 29.98 16.88 21.80
C GLU A 260 29.33 15.64 21.16
N MET A 261 28.00 15.65 20.98
CA MET A 261 27.26 14.53 20.39
C MET A 261 27.62 14.30 18.90
N GLU A 262 27.81 15.37 18.12
CA GLU A 262 28.22 15.28 16.70
C GLU A 262 29.57 14.57 16.52
N LYS A 263 30.52 14.78 17.46
CA LYS A 263 31.84 14.15 17.41
C LYS A 263 31.75 12.66 17.69
N GLU A 264 30.93 12.24 18.65
CA GLU A 264 30.72 10.83 18.97
C GLU A 264 29.96 10.09 17.86
N GLU A 265 28.97 10.74 17.22
CA GLU A 265 28.36 10.23 16.00
C GLU A 265 29.42 9.98 14.90
N GLU A 266 30.24 10.98 14.59
CA GLU A 266 31.31 10.82 13.60
C GLU A 266 32.34 9.76 14.01
N LEU A 267 32.68 9.64 15.30
CA LEU A 267 33.64 8.67 15.82
C LEU A 267 33.13 7.24 15.62
N VAL A 268 31.89 6.95 16.03
CA VAL A 268 31.30 5.61 15.90
C VAL A 268 31.13 5.24 14.42
N LEU A 269 30.61 6.15 13.58
CA LEU A 269 30.40 5.91 12.15
C LEU A 269 31.73 5.64 11.42
N LYS A 270 32.76 6.47 11.65
CA LYS A 270 34.09 6.32 11.01
C LYS A 270 34.80 5.05 11.49
N SER A 271 34.74 4.74 12.78
CA SER A 271 35.40 3.55 13.36
C SER A 271 34.83 2.24 12.83
N LEU A 272 33.59 2.24 12.33
CA LEU A 272 32.92 1.09 11.71
C LEU A 272 33.00 1.10 10.17
N GLY A 273 33.59 2.14 9.58
CA GLY A 273 33.67 2.31 8.12
C GLY A 273 32.30 2.53 7.45
N TRP A 274 31.31 3.03 8.19
CA TRP A 274 29.96 3.29 7.69
C TRP A 274 29.88 4.65 6.98
N LYS A 275 28.98 4.78 6.00
CA LYS A 275 28.92 5.95 5.13
C LYS A 275 27.89 6.97 5.61
N GLY A 276 28.33 8.19 5.85
CA GLY A 276 27.46 9.33 6.09
C GLY A 276 28.13 10.46 6.85
N LYS A 277 27.38 11.52 7.08
CA LYS A 277 27.60 12.49 8.15
C LYS A 277 26.76 12.08 9.37
N GLY A 278 27.04 12.62 10.56
CA GLY A 278 26.12 12.52 11.69
C GLY A 278 24.76 13.15 11.39
N LEU A 279 23.72 12.80 12.15
CA LEU A 279 22.38 13.34 11.99
C LEU A 279 22.36 14.86 12.24
N ILE A 280 23.02 15.28 13.32
CA ILE A 280 23.22 16.69 13.71
C ILE A 280 23.88 17.47 12.55
N LYS A 281 25.03 16.99 12.07
CA LYS A 281 25.77 17.59 10.94
C LYS A 281 24.95 17.65 9.64
N SER A 282 24.03 16.71 9.46
CA SER A 282 23.16 16.64 8.28
C SER A 282 21.99 17.63 8.34
N ALA A 283 21.56 18.06 9.54
CA ALA A 283 20.57 19.11 9.70
C ALA A 283 21.14 20.53 9.45
N LEU A 284 22.44 20.73 9.72
CA LEU A 284 23.12 22.03 9.64
C LEU A 284 23.58 22.44 8.22
N ASP A 285 23.51 21.56 7.21
CA ASP A 285 24.16 21.76 5.90
C ASP A 285 23.20 21.73 4.69
N PRO A 286 22.14 22.59 4.64
CA PRO A 286 21.13 22.57 3.58
C PRO A 286 21.60 23.15 2.23
N THR A 287 22.87 23.57 2.11
CA THR A 287 23.39 24.34 0.96
C THR A 287 24.47 23.62 0.15
N ALA A 288 24.66 22.31 0.34
CA ALA A 288 25.60 21.51 -0.47
C ALA A 288 25.19 21.30 -1.95
N ASN A 289 24.03 21.84 -2.38
CA ASN A 289 23.56 21.78 -3.76
C ASN A 289 24.08 22.95 -4.62
N GLY A 290 25.23 22.76 -5.29
CA GLY A 290 25.52 23.47 -6.55
C GLY A 290 26.84 24.24 -6.68
N SER A 291 28.00 23.57 -6.65
CA SER A 291 29.26 24.14 -7.13
C SER A 291 30.31 23.12 -7.58
N LEU A 292 30.09 22.47 -8.73
CA LEU A 292 31.18 21.78 -9.46
C LEU A 292 32.12 22.81 -10.11
N GLN A 293 33.09 23.30 -9.35
CA GLN A 293 34.25 23.97 -9.93
C GLN A 293 35.17 22.93 -10.58
N LYS A 294 35.39 23.06 -11.89
CA LYS A 294 36.54 22.46 -12.55
C LYS A 294 37.75 23.34 -12.30
N GLU A 295 38.82 22.78 -11.73
CA GLU A 295 40.18 23.20 -12.06
C GLU A 295 41.15 22.02 -11.85
N ASP A 296 42.14 22.00 -12.74
CA ASP A 296 42.98 20.88 -13.19
C ASP A 296 43.71 20.02 -12.12
N LEU A 297 43.77 18.71 -12.38
CA LEU A 297 44.96 17.89 -12.13
C LEU A 297 45.01 16.70 -13.12
N ASP A 298 46.06 16.63 -13.93
CA ASP A 298 46.23 15.62 -15.00
C ASP A 298 46.73 14.26 -14.50
N GLY A 299 46.30 13.20 -15.21
CA GLY A 299 47.26 12.20 -15.69
C GLY A 299 47.58 10.96 -14.84
N ILE A 300 46.57 10.16 -14.45
CA ILE A 300 46.77 8.70 -14.29
C ILE A 300 45.62 7.93 -14.96
N GLU A 301 45.91 7.20 -16.05
CA GLU A 301 44.99 6.21 -16.60
C GLU A 301 44.94 4.97 -15.68
N ILE A 302 43.76 4.68 -15.12
CA ILE A 302 43.49 3.40 -14.45
C ILE A 302 42.31 2.74 -15.16
N LYS A 303 42.49 1.47 -15.55
CA LYS A 303 41.57 0.71 -16.40
C LYS A 303 40.16 0.61 -15.79
N ASP A 304 39.15 0.77 -16.64
CA ASP A 304 37.76 0.46 -16.33
C ASP A 304 37.63 -0.94 -15.70
N SER A 305 37.15 -0.97 -14.46
CA SER A 305 36.82 -2.19 -13.73
C SER A 305 35.47 -2.02 -13.04
N LYS A 306 34.69 -3.10 -13.01
CA LYS A 306 33.25 -3.04 -12.70
C LYS A 306 32.99 -2.61 -11.25
N GLY A 307 32.42 -1.42 -11.08
CA GLY A 307 31.89 -0.89 -9.83
C GLY A 307 31.42 0.56 -10.02
N ALA A 308 30.50 1.11 -9.25
CA ALA A 308 29.58 0.48 -8.29
C ALA A 308 28.19 1.16 -8.42
N GLY A 309 27.13 0.50 -7.95
CA GLY A 309 25.76 0.96 -8.18
C GLY A 309 25.47 2.35 -7.62
N SER A 310 24.92 3.23 -8.47
CA SER A 310 24.21 4.43 -8.00
C SER A 310 23.01 4.00 -7.15
N LEU A 311 22.77 4.74 -6.07
CA LEU A 311 21.70 4.46 -5.12
C LEU A 311 20.35 4.74 -5.75
N ARG A 312 19.71 3.66 -6.15
CA ARG A 312 18.28 3.63 -6.39
C ARG A 312 17.61 3.33 -5.07
N PHE A 313 16.81 4.27 -4.59
CA PHE A 313 15.52 3.90 -4.01
C PHE A 313 14.83 3.02 -5.02
N TYR A 314 14.11 1.99 -4.56
CA TYR A 314 13.25 1.21 -5.45
C TYR A 314 12.05 2.05 -5.88
N LYS A 315 12.31 3.07 -6.71
CA LYS A 315 11.40 3.45 -7.78
C LYS A 315 11.04 2.13 -8.45
N PRO A 316 9.77 1.68 -8.34
CA PRO A 316 9.38 0.38 -8.83
C PRO A 316 9.78 0.28 -10.31
N LYS A 317 10.22 -0.91 -10.71
CA LYS A 317 10.80 -1.15 -12.05
C LYS A 317 9.86 -0.70 -13.18
N PHE A 318 8.57 -0.63 -12.87
CA PHE A 318 7.49 -0.18 -13.72
C PHE A 318 6.66 0.90 -13.01
N SER A 319 6.32 1.97 -13.74
CA SER A 319 5.42 3.05 -13.30
C SER A 319 3.95 2.59 -13.26
N TYR A 320 3.61 1.54 -14.03
CA TYR A 320 2.27 0.94 -14.13
C TYR A 320 2.36 -0.60 -14.19
N ILE A 321 1.36 -1.29 -13.65
CA ILE A 321 1.14 -2.72 -13.87
C ILE A 321 -0.26 -2.90 -14.47
N PHE A 322 -0.32 -3.58 -15.61
CA PHE A 322 -1.56 -3.98 -16.25
C PHE A 322 -1.91 -5.41 -15.83
N CYS A 323 -3.12 -5.63 -15.34
CA CYS A 323 -3.52 -6.91 -14.74
C CYS A 323 -4.89 -7.35 -15.26
N ASP A 324 -4.98 -8.60 -15.76
CA ASP A 324 -6.28 -9.22 -16.03
C ASP A 324 -6.98 -9.70 -14.73
N MET A 325 -8.27 -10.01 -14.82
CA MET A 325 -9.08 -10.58 -13.75
C MET A 325 -9.27 -12.09 -13.79
N ASP A 326 -9.94 -12.65 -14.80
CA ASP A 326 -10.56 -13.99 -14.76
C ASP A 326 -9.56 -15.08 -15.15
N GLY A 327 -8.84 -15.62 -14.15
CA GLY A 327 -7.70 -16.51 -14.37
C GLY A 327 -6.37 -15.90 -13.92
N THR A 328 -6.34 -14.59 -13.66
CA THR A 328 -5.15 -13.85 -13.25
C THR A 328 -5.28 -13.28 -11.83
N LEU A 329 -6.02 -12.18 -11.63
CA LEU A 329 -6.20 -11.57 -10.31
C LEU A 329 -7.22 -12.33 -9.44
N LEU A 330 -8.21 -12.94 -10.09
CA LEU A 330 -9.22 -13.80 -9.49
C LEU A 330 -8.76 -15.27 -9.59
N ASN A 331 -8.96 -16.00 -8.50
CA ASN A 331 -8.72 -17.43 -8.39
C ASN A 331 -9.79 -18.26 -9.14
N SER A 332 -9.67 -19.59 -9.10
CA SER A 332 -10.61 -20.56 -9.73
C SER A 332 -12.08 -20.47 -9.26
N LYS A 333 -12.39 -19.60 -8.28
CA LYS A 333 -13.74 -19.38 -7.72
C LYS A 333 -14.24 -17.95 -7.98
N SER A 334 -13.63 -17.24 -8.94
CA SER A 334 -13.89 -15.83 -9.26
C SER A 334 -13.66 -14.87 -8.08
N GLN A 335 -12.80 -15.25 -7.13
CA GLN A 335 -12.51 -14.47 -5.92
C GLN A 335 -11.07 -13.94 -5.93
N ILE A 336 -10.89 -12.68 -5.56
CA ILE A 336 -9.56 -12.12 -5.26
C ILE A 336 -9.11 -12.60 -3.87
N SER A 337 -7.86 -13.03 -3.75
CA SER A 337 -7.28 -13.46 -2.47
C SER A 337 -6.82 -12.27 -1.62
N VAL A 338 -6.62 -12.51 -0.32
CA VAL A 338 -6.05 -11.51 0.59
C VAL A 338 -4.63 -11.12 0.15
N GLY A 339 -3.78 -12.10 -0.23
CA GLY A 339 -2.41 -11.83 -0.70
C GLY A 339 -2.36 -10.98 -1.97
N ASN A 340 -3.20 -11.28 -2.97
CA ASN A 340 -3.32 -10.43 -4.17
C ASN A 340 -3.82 -9.02 -3.83
N ALA A 341 -4.75 -8.88 -2.88
CA ALA A 341 -5.26 -7.57 -2.48
C ALA A 341 -4.23 -6.74 -1.70
N GLU A 342 -3.48 -7.35 -0.77
CA GLU A 342 -2.40 -6.72 -0.01
C GLU A 342 -1.26 -6.27 -0.93
N ALA A 343 -0.81 -7.13 -1.86
CA ALA A 343 0.23 -6.79 -2.82
C ALA A 343 -0.17 -5.64 -3.76
N ILE A 344 -1.45 -5.55 -4.16
CA ILE A 344 -1.95 -4.41 -4.92
C ILE A 344 -1.93 -3.12 -4.09
N LYS A 345 -2.36 -3.16 -2.82
CA LYS A 345 -2.31 -1.97 -1.94
C LYS A 345 -0.87 -1.51 -1.71
N GLU A 346 0.06 -2.44 -1.57
CA GLU A 346 1.49 -2.16 -1.41
C GLU A 346 2.19 -1.66 -2.69
N ALA A 347 1.75 -2.12 -3.86
CA ALA A 347 2.20 -1.54 -5.13
C ALA A 347 1.72 -0.09 -5.27
N VAL A 348 0.46 0.20 -4.88
CA VAL A 348 -0.11 1.56 -4.91
C VAL A 348 0.55 2.48 -3.88
N SER A 349 0.86 2.01 -2.67
CA SER A 349 1.59 2.80 -1.65
C SER A 349 2.99 3.21 -2.16
N ARG A 350 3.68 2.29 -2.86
CA ARG A 350 4.96 2.51 -3.56
C ARG A 350 4.83 3.28 -4.88
N GLY A 351 3.66 3.82 -5.21
CA GLY A 351 3.43 4.68 -6.37
C GLY A 351 3.24 3.98 -7.72
N VAL A 352 3.10 2.65 -7.74
CA VAL A 352 2.75 1.89 -8.95
C VAL A 352 1.28 2.08 -9.27
N ASN A 353 0.99 2.43 -10.51
CA ASN A 353 -0.38 2.57 -10.99
C ASN A 353 -0.91 1.23 -11.50
N ILE A 354 -1.71 0.53 -10.68
CA ILE A 354 -2.37 -0.73 -11.06
C ILE A 354 -3.57 -0.43 -11.97
N ILE A 355 -3.56 -0.96 -13.19
CA ILE A 355 -4.60 -0.77 -14.19
C ILE A 355 -5.23 -2.14 -14.51
N ILE A 356 -6.55 -2.25 -14.39
CA ILE A 356 -7.28 -3.46 -14.77
C ILE A 356 -7.47 -3.48 -16.30
N ALA A 357 -7.21 -4.63 -16.92
CA ALA A 357 -7.37 -4.86 -18.36
C ALA A 357 -8.08 -6.19 -18.63
N THR A 358 -9.40 -6.16 -18.85
CA THR A 358 -10.27 -7.35 -18.73
C THR A 358 -11.35 -7.46 -19.81
N GLY A 359 -11.93 -8.67 -19.95
CA GLY A 359 -13.12 -8.94 -20.76
C GLY A 359 -14.45 -8.53 -20.11
N LYS A 360 -14.45 -8.18 -18.82
CA LYS A 360 -15.64 -7.76 -18.05
C LYS A 360 -16.13 -6.34 -18.35
N THR A 361 -17.36 -6.02 -17.91
CA THR A 361 -17.80 -4.61 -17.74
C THR A 361 -17.13 -3.96 -16.52
N ARG A 362 -17.11 -2.62 -16.48
CA ARG A 362 -16.55 -1.86 -15.36
C ARG A 362 -17.30 -2.06 -14.01
N PRO A 363 -18.65 -2.12 -13.96
CA PRO A 363 -19.37 -2.41 -12.73
C PRO A 363 -19.04 -3.78 -12.14
N ALA A 364 -18.73 -4.78 -12.98
CA ALA A 364 -18.32 -6.10 -12.51
C ALA A 364 -16.96 -6.06 -11.79
N VAL A 365 -15.98 -5.34 -12.36
CA VAL A 365 -14.68 -5.10 -11.70
C VAL A 365 -14.87 -4.37 -10.37
N ILE A 366 -15.70 -3.32 -10.35
CA ILE A 366 -16.02 -2.55 -9.14
C ILE A 366 -16.70 -3.44 -8.09
N SER A 367 -17.66 -4.27 -8.50
CA SER A 367 -18.41 -5.19 -7.62
C SER A 367 -17.47 -6.22 -6.97
N ALA A 368 -16.61 -6.87 -7.77
CA ALA A 368 -15.64 -7.85 -7.30
C ALA A 368 -14.60 -7.24 -6.32
N LEU A 369 -13.97 -6.13 -6.71
CA LEU A 369 -12.87 -5.53 -5.94
C LEU A 369 -13.36 -4.72 -4.72
N LYS A 370 -14.64 -4.38 -4.64
CA LYS A 370 -15.25 -3.74 -3.45
C LYS A 370 -15.23 -4.64 -2.22
N MET A 371 -15.24 -5.96 -2.39
CA MET A 371 -15.23 -6.92 -1.26
C MET A 371 -13.92 -6.93 -0.47
N VAL A 372 -12.81 -6.44 -1.07
CA VAL A 372 -11.48 -6.34 -0.43
C VAL A 372 -10.99 -4.90 -0.29
N ASP A 373 -11.90 -3.92 -0.41
CA ASP A 373 -11.57 -2.49 -0.32
C ASP A 373 -10.48 -2.08 -1.35
N LEU A 374 -10.65 -2.56 -2.60
CA LEU A 374 -9.87 -2.13 -3.77
C LEU A 374 -10.71 -1.33 -4.77
N ALA A 375 -11.98 -1.06 -4.46
CA ALA A 375 -12.88 -0.24 -5.28
C ALA A 375 -13.34 1.01 -4.53
N GLY A 376 -13.45 2.13 -5.25
CA GLY A 376 -13.87 3.43 -4.72
C GLY A 376 -12.77 4.50 -4.80
N LYS A 377 -12.95 5.60 -4.06
CA LYS A 377 -12.10 6.81 -4.17
C LYS A 377 -10.60 6.56 -3.93
N PHE A 378 -10.27 5.58 -3.09
CA PHE A 378 -8.90 5.24 -2.70
C PHE A 378 -8.46 3.85 -3.21
N GLY A 379 -9.30 3.20 -4.02
CA GLY A 379 -9.01 1.91 -4.63
C GLY A 379 -8.44 2.04 -6.04
N VAL A 380 -8.06 0.90 -6.64
CA VAL A 380 -7.55 0.82 -8.01
C VAL A 380 -8.65 0.94 -9.07
N ILE A 381 -9.91 0.64 -8.70
CA ILE A 381 -11.07 0.74 -9.61
C ILE A 381 -12.13 1.70 -9.07
N SER A 382 -12.63 2.60 -9.92
CA SER A 382 -13.83 3.41 -9.68
C SER A 382 -14.37 4.00 -10.99
N GLU A 383 -15.49 4.72 -10.94
CA GLU A 383 -16.00 5.46 -12.10
C GLU A 383 -15.03 6.52 -12.65
N PHE A 384 -13.97 6.85 -11.91
CA PHE A 384 -12.96 7.84 -12.28
C PHE A 384 -11.55 7.25 -12.44
N SER A 385 -11.36 5.94 -12.27
CA SER A 385 -10.07 5.28 -12.53
C SER A 385 -9.88 5.03 -14.03
N PRO A 386 -8.63 5.04 -14.52
CA PRO A 386 -8.33 4.48 -15.84
C PRO A 386 -8.56 2.96 -15.86
N GLY A 387 -8.68 2.38 -17.06
CA GLY A 387 -8.84 0.93 -17.22
C GLY A 387 -9.22 0.52 -18.65
N ILE A 388 -9.07 -0.77 -18.93
CA ILE A 388 -9.45 -1.40 -20.19
C ILE A 388 -10.51 -2.46 -19.89
N PHE A 389 -11.67 -2.34 -20.53
CA PHE A 389 -12.85 -3.18 -20.30
C PHE A 389 -13.36 -3.74 -21.63
N LEU A 390 -14.20 -4.78 -21.55
CA LEU A 390 -14.73 -5.50 -22.72
C LEU A 390 -13.63 -5.82 -23.76
N GLN A 391 -12.51 -6.40 -23.31
CA GLN A 391 -11.38 -6.84 -24.14
C GLN A 391 -10.63 -5.75 -24.93
N GLY A 392 -10.80 -4.46 -24.60
CA GLY A 392 -10.19 -3.35 -25.35
C GLY A 392 -11.20 -2.40 -25.99
N LEU A 393 -12.48 -2.80 -26.03
CA LEU A 393 -13.55 -2.04 -26.68
C LEU A 393 -13.95 -0.78 -25.92
N LEU A 394 -13.67 -0.71 -24.62
CA LEU A 394 -13.86 0.46 -23.77
C LEU A 394 -12.55 0.77 -23.05
N VAL A 395 -12.00 1.96 -23.28
CA VAL A 395 -10.74 2.42 -22.69
C VAL A 395 -10.98 3.75 -21.99
N TYR A 396 -10.80 3.77 -20.67
CA TYR A 396 -10.93 4.97 -19.84
C TYR A 396 -9.57 5.46 -19.34
N GLY A 397 -9.39 6.77 -19.39
CA GLY A 397 -8.19 7.49 -18.97
C GLY A 397 -8.29 8.09 -17.57
N ARG A 398 -7.46 9.10 -17.31
CA ARG A 398 -7.49 9.85 -16.04
C ARG A 398 -8.87 10.45 -15.81
N GLN A 399 -9.35 10.39 -14.57
CA GLN A 399 -10.66 10.90 -14.15
C GLN A 399 -11.85 10.24 -14.88
N GLY A 400 -11.69 9.01 -15.37
CA GLY A 400 -12.75 8.26 -16.06
C GLY A 400 -13.09 8.78 -17.45
N ARG A 401 -12.24 9.63 -18.05
CA ARG A 401 -12.45 10.12 -19.42
C ARG A 401 -12.41 8.97 -20.43
N GLU A 402 -13.46 8.80 -21.23
CA GLU A 402 -13.44 7.87 -22.36
C GLU A 402 -12.36 8.28 -23.39
N ILE A 403 -11.51 7.32 -23.76
CA ILE A 403 -10.47 7.44 -24.80
C ILE A 403 -10.90 6.68 -26.04
N CYS A 404 -11.49 5.49 -25.86
CA CYS A 404 -11.97 4.65 -26.94
C CYS A 404 -13.31 4.00 -26.55
N ARG A 405 -14.18 3.92 -27.55
CA ARG A 405 -15.38 3.09 -27.61
C ARG A 405 -15.42 2.45 -28.99
N SER A 406 -15.50 1.13 -29.06
CA SER A 406 -15.65 0.38 -30.30
C SER A 406 -16.94 -0.43 -30.28
N ASN A 407 -17.95 0.06 -31.01
CA ASN A 407 -19.23 -0.61 -31.14
C ASN A 407 -19.16 -1.68 -32.24
N LEU A 408 -19.88 -2.79 -32.04
CA LEU A 408 -20.07 -3.84 -33.03
C LEU A 408 -21.04 -3.34 -34.12
N ASP A 409 -20.83 -3.79 -35.35
CA ASP A 409 -21.69 -3.45 -36.48
C ASP A 409 -23.14 -3.91 -36.24
N GLN A 410 -24.12 -3.05 -36.53
CA GLN A 410 -25.52 -3.33 -36.20
C GLN A 410 -26.12 -4.50 -36.98
N ASP A 411 -25.64 -4.81 -38.18
CA ASP A 411 -26.13 -5.96 -38.94
C ASP A 411 -25.50 -7.26 -38.42
N VAL A 412 -24.22 -7.25 -38.03
CA VAL A 412 -23.61 -8.34 -37.25
C VAL A 412 -24.36 -8.56 -35.94
N CYS A 413 -24.78 -7.48 -35.26
CA CYS A 413 -25.59 -7.59 -34.05
C CYS A 413 -26.96 -8.23 -34.33
N ARG A 414 -27.66 -7.75 -35.37
CA ARG A 414 -28.97 -8.27 -35.79
C ARG A 414 -28.91 -9.75 -36.16
N GLU A 415 -27.88 -10.17 -36.91
CA GLU A 415 -27.66 -11.58 -37.28
C GLU A 415 -27.48 -12.48 -36.06
N ALA A 416 -26.65 -12.09 -35.09
CA ALA A 416 -26.40 -12.88 -33.89
C ALA A 416 -27.61 -12.92 -32.93
N LEU A 417 -28.35 -11.81 -32.83
CA LEU A 417 -29.60 -11.72 -32.08
C LEU A 417 -30.72 -12.56 -32.73
N LEU A 418 -30.79 -12.61 -34.05
CA LEU A 418 -31.71 -13.51 -34.79
C LEU A 418 -31.34 -14.97 -34.54
N TYR A 419 -30.07 -15.34 -34.73
CA TYR A 419 -29.58 -16.69 -34.50
C TYR A 419 -29.88 -17.19 -33.08
N SER A 420 -29.68 -16.35 -32.07
CA SER A 420 -30.01 -16.64 -30.66
C SER A 420 -31.48 -17.01 -30.47
N LEU A 421 -32.42 -16.30 -31.11
CA LEU A 421 -33.85 -16.63 -31.07
C LEU A 421 -34.20 -17.88 -31.88
N GLU A 422 -33.66 -18.03 -33.08
CA GLU A 422 -33.99 -19.14 -33.99
C GLU A 422 -33.48 -20.50 -33.51
N HIS A 423 -32.38 -20.51 -32.74
CA HIS A 423 -31.71 -21.72 -32.25
C HIS A 423 -31.85 -21.91 -30.73
N GLU A 424 -32.57 -21.01 -30.04
CA GLU A 424 -32.72 -20.94 -28.58
C GLU A 424 -31.38 -20.87 -27.80
N VAL A 425 -30.29 -20.46 -28.47
CA VAL A 425 -28.94 -20.36 -27.87
C VAL A 425 -28.84 -19.06 -27.04
N PRO A 426 -28.58 -19.14 -25.72
CA PRO A 426 -28.54 -17.95 -24.87
C PRO A 426 -27.43 -16.98 -25.28
N LEU A 427 -27.78 -15.70 -25.36
CA LEU A 427 -26.87 -14.62 -25.72
C LEU A 427 -27.04 -13.39 -24.81
N ILE A 428 -25.94 -12.71 -24.52
CA ILE A 428 -25.90 -11.41 -23.86
C ILE A 428 -25.24 -10.39 -24.78
N ALA A 429 -25.88 -9.23 -24.94
CA ALA A 429 -25.33 -8.04 -25.56
C ALA A 429 -24.82 -7.06 -24.49
N PHE A 430 -23.57 -6.63 -24.64
CA PHE A 430 -22.88 -5.71 -23.73
C PHE A 430 -22.90 -4.30 -24.32
N SER A 431 -23.36 -3.34 -23.51
CA SER A 431 -23.45 -1.92 -23.87
C SER A 431 -23.00 -1.07 -22.68
N GLN A 432 -21.74 -0.62 -22.72
CA GLN A 432 -21.05 0.10 -21.64
C GLN A 432 -21.13 -0.67 -20.31
N ASP A 433 -21.89 -0.13 -19.36
CA ASP A 433 -22.06 -0.63 -18.00
C ASP A 433 -23.34 -1.48 -17.85
N GLN A 434 -24.00 -1.83 -18.96
CA GLN A 434 -25.25 -2.58 -19.02
C GLN A 434 -25.11 -3.87 -19.85
N CYS A 435 -25.91 -4.87 -19.48
CA CYS A 435 -26.08 -6.12 -20.21
C CYS A 435 -27.55 -6.27 -20.63
N PHE A 436 -27.77 -6.82 -21.82
CA PHE A 436 -29.11 -7.05 -22.40
C PHE A 436 -29.21 -8.47 -22.96
N THR A 437 -30.40 -9.06 -22.93
CA THR A 437 -30.71 -10.34 -23.57
C THR A 437 -32.11 -10.30 -24.18
N LEU A 438 -32.52 -11.35 -24.88
CA LEU A 438 -33.86 -11.46 -25.49
C LEU A 438 -34.80 -12.41 -24.75
N PHE A 439 -34.27 -13.28 -23.88
CA PHE A 439 -35.05 -14.24 -23.09
C PHE A 439 -34.33 -14.60 -21.78
N ASP A 440 -35.08 -15.12 -20.81
CA ASP A 440 -34.54 -15.60 -19.54
C ASP A 440 -33.85 -16.96 -19.72
N HIS A 441 -32.67 -17.14 -19.10
CA HIS A 441 -31.96 -18.41 -19.13
C HIS A 441 -31.00 -18.56 -17.93
N PRO A 442 -30.88 -19.74 -17.29
CA PRO A 442 -30.00 -19.94 -16.13
C PRO A 442 -28.52 -19.58 -16.35
N LEU A 443 -28.00 -19.76 -17.58
CA LEU A 443 -26.63 -19.36 -17.91
C LEU A 443 -26.46 -17.82 -17.98
N VAL A 444 -27.51 -17.08 -18.35
CA VAL A 444 -27.47 -15.61 -18.34
C VAL A 444 -27.40 -15.07 -16.91
N ASP A 445 -28.19 -15.63 -15.99
CA ASP A 445 -28.12 -15.28 -14.56
C ASP A 445 -26.80 -15.74 -13.89
N SER A 446 -26.07 -16.68 -14.50
CA SER A 446 -24.75 -17.12 -14.02
C SER A 446 -23.68 -16.04 -14.14
N LEU A 447 -23.69 -15.20 -15.19
CA LEU A 447 -22.76 -14.06 -15.28
C LEU A 447 -22.93 -13.07 -14.13
N HIS A 448 -24.19 -12.76 -13.78
CA HIS A 448 -24.48 -11.83 -12.69
C HIS A 448 -24.04 -12.39 -11.33
N THR A 449 -24.29 -13.68 -11.10
CA THR A 449 -24.09 -14.31 -9.79
C THR A 449 -22.68 -14.85 -9.54
N VAL A 450 -21.96 -15.29 -10.59
CA VAL A 450 -20.60 -15.87 -10.50
C VAL A 450 -19.53 -14.91 -11.01
N TYR A 451 -19.77 -14.23 -12.14
CA TYR A 451 -18.79 -13.35 -12.78
C TYR A 451 -18.96 -11.86 -12.45
N HIS A 452 -19.94 -11.54 -11.59
CA HIS A 452 -20.30 -10.21 -11.07
C HIS A 452 -20.81 -9.18 -12.08
N GLU A 453 -21.19 -9.60 -13.29
CA GLU A 453 -21.71 -8.70 -14.33
C GLU A 453 -23.05 -8.04 -13.95
N PRO A 454 -23.41 -6.90 -14.58
CA PRO A 454 -24.77 -6.35 -14.50
C PRO A 454 -25.81 -7.43 -14.84
N LYS A 455 -26.91 -7.52 -14.07
CA LYS A 455 -28.00 -8.43 -14.46
C LYS A 455 -28.54 -8.00 -15.81
N ALA A 456 -28.61 -8.94 -16.76
CA ALA A 456 -29.10 -8.66 -18.10
C ALA A 456 -30.57 -8.24 -18.09
N GLU A 457 -30.88 -7.13 -18.75
CA GLU A 457 -32.26 -6.69 -18.98
C GLU A 457 -32.85 -7.46 -20.19
N ILE A 458 -34.06 -8.00 -20.03
CA ILE A 458 -34.74 -8.79 -21.06
C ILE A 458 -35.49 -7.86 -22.01
N MET A 459 -34.96 -7.70 -23.22
CA MET A 459 -35.49 -6.82 -24.25
C MET A 459 -36.57 -7.50 -25.07
N SER A 460 -37.71 -6.82 -25.24
CA SER A 460 -38.91 -7.37 -25.90
C SER A 460 -38.76 -7.72 -27.39
N SER A 461 -37.73 -7.23 -28.06
CA SER A 461 -37.40 -7.56 -29.45
C SER A 461 -35.98 -7.10 -29.82
N ILE A 462 -35.45 -7.66 -30.92
CA ILE A 462 -34.16 -7.29 -31.50
C ILE A 462 -34.10 -5.79 -31.82
N GLU A 463 -35.10 -5.26 -32.53
CA GLU A 463 -35.14 -3.84 -32.91
C GLU A 463 -35.30 -2.91 -31.69
N HIS A 464 -35.92 -3.37 -30.59
CA HIS A 464 -35.92 -2.61 -29.34
C HIS A 464 -34.51 -2.55 -28.73
N LEU A 465 -33.79 -3.69 -28.67
CA LEU A 465 -32.41 -3.75 -28.18
C LEU A 465 -31.47 -2.86 -29.03
N LEU A 466 -31.51 -3.00 -30.37
CA LEU A 466 -30.66 -2.23 -31.29
C LEU A 466 -31.00 -0.74 -31.36
N THR A 467 -32.21 -0.33 -30.94
CA THR A 467 -32.59 1.09 -30.79
C THR A 467 -32.19 1.66 -29.43
N ALA A 468 -32.18 0.84 -28.38
CA ALA A 468 -31.91 1.27 -27.00
C ALA A 468 -30.42 1.26 -26.63
N ALA A 469 -29.61 0.39 -27.24
CA ALA A 469 -28.25 0.08 -26.80
C ALA A 469 -27.21 0.18 -27.93
N GLU A 470 -26.09 0.87 -27.64
CA GLU A 470 -24.87 0.75 -28.43
C GLU A 470 -24.12 -0.52 -27.99
N VAL A 471 -24.22 -1.60 -28.77
CA VAL A 471 -23.55 -2.87 -28.47
C VAL A 471 -22.05 -2.77 -28.79
N GLN A 472 -21.16 -3.10 -27.85
CA GLN A 472 -19.74 -3.32 -28.13
C GLN A 472 -19.41 -4.79 -28.37
N LYS A 473 -20.02 -5.69 -27.59
CA LYS A 473 -19.69 -7.13 -27.53
C LYS A 473 -20.98 -7.95 -27.45
N LEU A 474 -20.98 -9.10 -28.10
CA LEU A 474 -21.96 -10.16 -27.87
C LEU A 474 -21.26 -11.39 -27.27
N LEU A 475 -21.97 -12.17 -26.49
CA LEU A 475 -21.48 -13.42 -25.89
C LEU A 475 -22.58 -14.48 -25.95
N PHE A 476 -22.31 -15.58 -26.63
CA PHE A 476 -23.12 -16.80 -26.62
C PHE A 476 -22.66 -17.78 -25.54
N PHE A 477 -23.61 -18.54 -24.98
CA PHE A 477 -23.37 -19.64 -24.05
C PHE A 477 -23.81 -20.98 -24.65
N ASP A 478 -22.95 -21.98 -24.59
CA ASP A 478 -23.24 -23.37 -24.93
C ASP A 478 -22.24 -24.27 -24.18
N THR A 479 -22.48 -25.57 -24.16
CA THR A 479 -21.48 -26.58 -23.83
C THR A 479 -20.16 -26.33 -24.55
N ALA A 480 -19.02 -26.66 -23.91
CA ALA A 480 -17.70 -26.52 -24.54
C ALA A 480 -17.55 -27.31 -25.86
N GLU A 481 -18.30 -28.41 -26.00
CA GLU A 481 -18.41 -29.16 -27.26
C GLU A 481 -19.19 -28.34 -28.31
N GLY A 482 -20.39 -27.84 -27.99
CA GLY A 482 -21.19 -27.02 -28.91
C GLY A 482 -20.52 -25.71 -29.33
N VAL A 483 -19.83 -25.03 -28.42
CA VAL A 483 -18.98 -23.87 -28.76
C VAL A 483 -17.89 -24.25 -29.76
N SER A 484 -17.14 -25.33 -29.50
CA SER A 484 -15.99 -25.70 -30.34
C SER A 484 -16.38 -26.33 -31.69
N THR A 485 -17.50 -27.04 -31.76
CA THR A 485 -17.95 -27.76 -32.97
C THR A 485 -18.94 -26.97 -33.82
N THR A 486 -19.77 -26.12 -33.21
CA THR A 486 -20.93 -25.50 -33.86
C THR A 486 -20.80 -23.99 -33.90
N LEU A 487 -20.81 -23.32 -32.74
CA LEU A 487 -20.87 -21.86 -32.70
C LEU A 487 -19.59 -21.22 -33.24
N ARG A 488 -18.41 -21.66 -32.80
CA ARG A 488 -17.14 -21.02 -33.20
C ARG A 488 -16.85 -21.18 -34.69
N PRO A 489 -16.98 -22.37 -35.32
CA PRO A 489 -16.80 -22.49 -36.77
C PRO A 489 -17.79 -21.63 -37.56
N TYR A 490 -19.10 -21.71 -37.23
CA TYR A 490 -20.14 -20.94 -37.91
C TYR A 490 -19.90 -19.43 -37.82
N TRP A 491 -19.67 -18.90 -36.62
CA TRP A 491 -19.46 -17.47 -36.42
C TRP A 491 -18.13 -16.97 -36.99
N THR A 492 -17.07 -17.79 -37.01
CA THR A 492 -15.81 -17.44 -37.69
C THR A 492 -16.03 -17.21 -39.18
N GLU A 493 -16.82 -18.07 -39.85
CA GLU A 493 -17.12 -17.92 -41.28
C GLU A 493 -18.07 -16.73 -41.52
N ALA A 494 -19.20 -16.69 -40.81
CA ALA A 494 -20.28 -15.73 -41.05
C ALA A 494 -19.87 -14.24 -40.94
N ILE A 495 -18.95 -13.91 -40.02
CA ILE A 495 -18.52 -12.51 -39.78
C ILE A 495 -17.18 -12.16 -40.42
N THR A 496 -16.64 -13.01 -41.30
CA THR A 496 -15.33 -12.81 -41.96
C THR A 496 -15.18 -11.39 -42.50
N GLY A 497 -14.22 -10.64 -41.96
CA GLY A 497 -13.91 -9.26 -42.38
C GLY A 497 -14.84 -8.17 -41.84
N ARG A 498 -15.89 -8.53 -41.08
CA ARG A 498 -16.81 -7.59 -40.38
C ARG A 498 -16.54 -7.51 -38.88
N ALA A 499 -16.29 -8.66 -38.27
CA ALA A 499 -16.00 -8.81 -36.84
C ALA A 499 -15.00 -9.96 -36.62
N GLN A 500 -14.74 -10.33 -35.37
CA GLN A 500 -13.94 -11.50 -35.00
C GLN A 500 -14.59 -12.26 -33.83
N VAL A 501 -14.34 -13.57 -33.76
CA VAL A 501 -14.67 -14.37 -32.58
C VAL A 501 -13.51 -14.40 -31.59
N VAL A 502 -13.81 -14.37 -30.30
CA VAL A 502 -12.85 -14.59 -29.21
C VAL A 502 -13.44 -15.57 -28.20
N GLN A 503 -12.61 -16.42 -27.60
CA GLN A 503 -13.04 -17.45 -26.65
C GLN A 503 -12.14 -17.39 -25.41
N ALA A 504 -12.67 -16.87 -24.30
CA ALA A 504 -11.94 -16.77 -23.03
C ALA A 504 -12.19 -17.99 -22.12
N GLN A 505 -13.40 -18.56 -22.16
CA GLN A 505 -13.77 -19.79 -21.46
C GLN A 505 -14.29 -20.83 -22.46
N PRO A 506 -14.19 -22.15 -22.18
CA PRO A 506 -14.57 -23.20 -23.14
C PRO A 506 -16.04 -23.12 -23.59
N ASP A 507 -16.92 -22.70 -22.70
CA ASP A 507 -18.39 -22.60 -22.80
C ASP A 507 -18.91 -21.22 -23.24
N MET A 508 -18.01 -20.29 -23.58
CA MET A 508 -18.32 -18.88 -23.84
C MET A 508 -17.70 -18.39 -25.15
N LEU A 509 -18.53 -18.04 -26.14
CA LEU A 509 -18.09 -17.48 -27.42
C LEU A 509 -18.43 -16.00 -27.55
N GLU A 510 -17.43 -15.14 -27.59
CA GLU A 510 -17.59 -13.70 -27.79
C GLU A 510 -17.50 -13.32 -29.26
N ILE A 511 -18.36 -12.40 -29.69
CA ILE A 511 -18.24 -11.67 -30.96
C ILE A 511 -17.92 -10.21 -30.64
N VAL A 512 -16.83 -9.71 -31.22
CA VAL A 512 -16.31 -8.36 -31.01
C VAL A 512 -15.85 -7.75 -32.35
N PRO A 513 -15.79 -6.42 -32.48
CA PRO A 513 -15.17 -5.74 -33.62
C PRO A 513 -13.83 -6.32 -34.08
N ALA A 514 -13.56 -6.33 -35.38
CA ALA A 514 -12.30 -6.83 -35.93
C ALA A 514 -11.11 -5.97 -35.48
N GLY A 515 -10.01 -6.61 -35.07
CA GLY A 515 -8.82 -5.95 -34.51
C GLY A 515 -8.87 -5.66 -33.00
N THR A 516 -9.89 -6.15 -32.30
CA THR A 516 -10.02 -5.98 -30.84
C THR A 516 -8.95 -6.77 -30.09
N SER A 517 -8.21 -6.11 -29.20
CA SER A 517 -7.32 -6.77 -28.24
C SER A 517 -7.08 -5.91 -26.99
N LYS A 518 -6.75 -6.57 -25.86
CA LYS A 518 -6.32 -5.86 -24.64
C LYS A 518 -5.07 -5.02 -24.93
N GLY A 519 -4.13 -5.55 -25.71
CA GLY A 519 -2.89 -4.85 -26.10
C GLY A 519 -3.14 -3.52 -26.82
N ASN A 520 -4.07 -3.49 -27.79
CA ASN A 520 -4.48 -2.25 -28.47
C ASN A 520 -5.11 -1.25 -27.48
N GLY A 521 -6.00 -1.71 -26.58
CA GLY A 521 -6.59 -0.87 -25.53
C GLY A 521 -5.54 -0.27 -24.58
N VAL A 522 -4.58 -1.08 -24.14
CA VAL A 522 -3.44 -0.65 -23.32
C VAL A 522 -2.61 0.39 -24.06
N LYS A 523 -2.26 0.14 -25.33
CA LYS A 523 -1.49 1.08 -26.16
C LYS A 523 -2.19 2.43 -26.33
N MET A 524 -3.52 2.44 -26.48
CA MET A 524 -4.31 3.69 -26.50
C MET A 524 -4.25 4.44 -25.17
N LEU A 525 -4.32 3.72 -24.03
CA LEU A 525 -4.21 4.32 -22.70
C LEU A 525 -2.79 4.86 -22.42
N LEU A 526 -1.73 4.14 -22.77
CA LEU A 526 -0.34 4.60 -22.61
C LEU A 526 -0.08 5.92 -23.36
N ASN A 527 -0.54 6.00 -24.62
CA ASN A 527 -0.47 7.22 -25.43
C ASN A 527 -1.23 8.39 -24.78
N HIS A 528 -2.39 8.14 -24.16
CA HIS A 528 -3.15 9.17 -23.44
C HIS A 528 -2.47 9.61 -22.13
N LEU A 529 -1.81 8.70 -21.42
CA LEU A 529 -1.13 8.96 -20.15
C LEU A 529 0.25 9.63 -20.34
N GLY A 530 0.85 9.51 -21.52
CA GLY A 530 2.22 9.96 -21.82
C GLY A 530 3.29 9.01 -21.30
N VAL A 531 3.01 7.71 -21.27
CA VAL A 531 3.81 6.67 -20.61
C VAL A 531 4.44 5.75 -21.65
N SER A 532 5.69 5.31 -21.43
CA SER A 532 6.34 4.36 -22.34
C SER A 532 5.94 2.91 -22.03
N GLU A 533 5.83 2.09 -23.08
CA GLU A 533 5.79 0.62 -23.02
C GLU A 533 6.94 0.05 -22.16
N LYS A 534 8.08 0.74 -22.11
CA LYS A 534 9.26 0.42 -21.27
C LYS A 534 9.07 0.63 -19.76
N GLU A 535 8.02 1.33 -19.36
CA GLU A 535 7.71 1.63 -17.95
C GLU A 535 6.60 0.74 -17.40
N ILE A 536 6.18 -0.30 -18.11
CA ILE A 536 5.04 -1.13 -17.72
C ILE A 536 5.39 -2.61 -17.61
N MET A 537 4.72 -3.28 -16.68
CA MET A 537 4.64 -4.73 -16.58
C MET A 537 3.20 -5.15 -16.83
N ALA A 538 3.01 -6.35 -17.38
CA ALA A 538 1.70 -6.93 -17.62
C ALA A 538 1.60 -8.33 -17.01
N ILE A 539 0.44 -8.66 -16.45
CA ILE A 539 0.13 -9.98 -15.90
C ILE A 539 -1.18 -10.47 -16.53
N GLY A 540 -1.18 -11.71 -17.02
CA GLY A 540 -2.32 -12.34 -17.70
C GLY A 540 -2.18 -13.86 -17.76
N ASP A 541 -3.14 -14.54 -18.37
CA ASP A 541 -3.14 -16.00 -18.52
C ASP A 541 -3.93 -16.52 -19.76
N GLY A 542 -4.88 -15.74 -20.27
CA GLY A 542 -5.70 -16.07 -21.44
C GLY A 542 -5.04 -15.78 -22.80
N GLU A 543 -5.65 -16.24 -23.89
CA GLU A 543 -5.16 -15.91 -25.25
C GLU A 543 -5.32 -14.42 -25.58
N ASN A 544 -6.30 -13.74 -24.97
CA ASN A 544 -6.55 -12.31 -25.16
C ASN A 544 -5.55 -11.40 -24.42
N ASP A 545 -4.69 -11.96 -23.57
CA ASP A 545 -3.58 -11.26 -22.91
C ASP A 545 -2.30 -11.21 -23.77
N ILE A 546 -2.17 -12.07 -24.78
CA ILE A 546 -0.94 -12.27 -25.57
C ILE A 546 -0.34 -10.94 -26.06
N GLU A 547 -1.14 -10.08 -26.67
CA GLU A 547 -0.69 -8.77 -27.16
C GLU A 547 -0.35 -7.78 -26.03
N MET A 548 -0.98 -7.90 -24.86
CA MET A 548 -0.69 -7.06 -23.70
C MET A 548 0.63 -7.47 -23.04
N LEU A 549 0.89 -8.78 -22.93
CA LEU A 549 2.16 -9.31 -22.41
C LEU A 549 3.33 -8.93 -23.33
N GLN A 550 3.17 -9.09 -24.65
CA GLN A 550 4.19 -8.72 -25.65
C GLN A 550 4.44 -7.21 -25.78
N LEU A 551 3.48 -6.37 -25.37
CA LEU A 551 3.60 -4.91 -25.39
C LEU A 551 4.38 -4.36 -24.18
N ALA A 552 4.42 -5.11 -23.08
CA ALA A 552 5.02 -4.66 -21.83
C ALA A 552 6.56 -4.77 -21.84
N SER A 553 7.20 -4.03 -20.94
CA SER A 553 8.63 -4.19 -20.64
C SER A 553 8.94 -5.45 -19.83
N LEU A 554 7.89 -6.11 -19.32
CA LEU A 554 7.90 -7.44 -18.75
C LEU A 554 6.47 -8.01 -18.83
N GLY A 555 6.27 -9.00 -19.71
CA GLY A 555 5.05 -9.80 -19.76
C GLY A 555 5.16 -11.03 -18.88
N ILE A 556 4.23 -11.22 -17.94
CA ILE A 556 4.17 -12.38 -17.04
C ILE A 556 2.89 -13.18 -17.34
N ALA A 557 3.05 -14.45 -17.73
CA ALA A 557 1.94 -15.38 -17.84
C ALA A 557 1.84 -16.23 -16.56
N LEU A 558 0.66 -16.36 -15.96
CA LEU A 558 0.51 -17.25 -14.79
C LEU A 558 0.54 -18.73 -15.19
N ALA A 559 0.93 -19.61 -14.25
CA ALA A 559 1.14 -21.05 -14.53
C ALA A 559 -0.10 -21.77 -15.09
N ASN A 560 -1.30 -21.35 -14.66
CA ASN A 560 -2.59 -21.83 -15.14
C ASN A 560 -2.93 -21.38 -16.59
N GLY A 561 -2.24 -20.37 -17.10
CA GLY A 561 -2.47 -19.82 -18.43
C GLY A 561 -2.14 -20.77 -19.57
N SER A 562 -2.62 -20.41 -20.76
CA SER A 562 -2.45 -21.26 -21.95
C SER A 562 -0.97 -21.43 -22.34
N GLU A 563 -0.61 -22.55 -22.98
CA GLU A 563 0.75 -22.72 -23.52
C GLU A 563 1.13 -21.67 -24.56
N ARG A 564 0.13 -21.09 -25.26
CA ARG A 564 0.35 -19.96 -26.19
C ARG A 564 0.70 -18.68 -25.43
N THR A 565 0.00 -18.40 -24.34
CA THR A 565 0.24 -17.23 -23.48
C THR A 565 1.59 -17.34 -22.76
N LYS A 566 1.92 -18.52 -22.23
CA LYS A 566 3.22 -18.79 -21.60
C LYS A 566 4.40 -18.77 -22.59
N ALA A 567 4.17 -19.12 -23.86
CA ALA A 567 5.20 -19.07 -24.90
C ALA A 567 5.53 -17.65 -25.43
N VAL A 568 4.75 -16.62 -25.06
CA VAL A 568 5.00 -15.22 -25.45
C VAL A 568 5.43 -14.31 -24.29
N ALA A 569 5.35 -14.80 -23.06
CA ALA A 569 5.74 -14.07 -21.86
C ALA A 569 7.25 -14.16 -21.61
N ASP A 570 7.82 -13.13 -20.98
CA ASP A 570 9.21 -13.14 -20.50
C ASP A 570 9.40 -14.09 -19.31
N VAL A 571 8.34 -14.25 -18.50
CA VAL A 571 8.33 -15.00 -17.24
C VAL A 571 7.03 -15.79 -17.11
N ILE A 572 7.13 -17.02 -16.59
CA ILE A 572 5.98 -17.80 -16.13
C ILE A 572 5.87 -17.64 -14.61
N GLY A 573 4.82 -16.95 -14.15
CA GLY A 573 4.51 -16.75 -12.74
C GLY A 573 3.80 -17.96 -12.11
N ALA A 574 3.55 -17.88 -10.80
CA ALA A 574 2.76 -18.88 -10.08
C ALA A 574 1.28 -18.91 -10.51
N CYS A 575 0.53 -19.90 -10.05
CA CYS A 575 -0.90 -20.05 -10.32
C CYS A 575 -1.75 -18.93 -9.66
N ASN A 576 -2.87 -18.54 -10.25
CA ASN A 576 -3.84 -17.61 -9.64
C ASN A 576 -4.42 -18.13 -8.31
N ASP A 577 -4.63 -19.44 -8.19
CA ASP A 577 -5.02 -20.10 -6.93
C ASP A 577 -3.93 -20.04 -5.84
N GLU A 578 -2.71 -19.62 -6.17
CA GLU A 578 -1.56 -19.50 -5.26
C GLU A 578 -1.02 -18.06 -5.13
N ASP A 579 -1.88 -17.05 -5.22
CA ASP A 579 -1.49 -15.63 -5.14
C ASP A 579 -0.47 -15.22 -6.23
N GLY A 580 -0.67 -15.71 -7.46
CA GLY A 580 0.23 -15.50 -8.60
C GLY A 580 0.52 -14.02 -8.91
N VAL A 581 -0.49 -13.15 -8.81
CA VAL A 581 -0.31 -11.69 -8.97
C VAL A 581 0.52 -11.10 -7.82
N ALA A 582 0.28 -11.51 -6.57
CA ALA A 582 1.08 -11.04 -5.44
C ALA A 582 2.55 -11.40 -5.59
N LYS A 583 2.85 -12.67 -5.91
CA LYS A 583 4.21 -13.14 -6.17
C LYS A 583 4.86 -12.37 -7.32
N ALA A 584 4.14 -12.17 -8.43
CA ALA A 584 4.63 -11.40 -9.57
C ALA A 584 4.96 -9.94 -9.21
N ILE A 585 4.15 -9.28 -8.38
CA ILE A 585 4.43 -7.92 -7.87
C ILE A 585 5.69 -7.93 -7.01
N TYR A 586 5.75 -8.78 -5.97
CA TYR A 586 6.86 -8.81 -5.01
C TYR A 586 8.21 -9.25 -5.62
N GLU A 587 8.21 -10.06 -6.68
CA GLU A 587 9.43 -10.62 -7.29
C GLU A 587 9.95 -9.79 -8.47
N TYR A 588 9.09 -9.00 -9.15
CA TYR A 588 9.46 -8.31 -10.40
C TYR A 588 9.20 -6.81 -10.45
N ALA A 589 8.30 -6.26 -9.64
CA ALA A 589 8.02 -4.81 -9.61
C ALA A 589 8.89 -4.05 -8.60
N PHE A 590 9.30 -4.72 -7.52
CA PHE A 590 10.18 -4.22 -6.46
C PHE A 590 11.62 -4.77 -6.61
#